data_AF-A0A2S5JCY3-F1
#
_entry.id   AF-A0A2S5JCY3-F1
#
_cell.length_a   1.000
_cell.length_b   1.000
_cell.length_c   1.000
_cell.angle_alpha   90.00
_cell.angle_beta   90.00
_cell.angle_gamma   90.00
#
_symmetry.space_group_name_H-M   'P 1'
#
loop_
_entity.id
_entity.type
_entity.pdbx_description
1 polymer ?
#
loop_
_entity_poly.entity_id
_entity_poly.type
_entity_poly.pdbx_seq_one_letter_code
_entity_poly.pdbx_strand_id
1 'polypeptide(L)' 'IDLSAVSAITNLADLMANHIAQVGADVVIDDQAGNTITLTGVNLANLDASDFVF' A
#
# COMPACT_ATOMS: atom_id res chain seq x y z
N ILE A 1 1.22 -9.03 0.30
CA ILE A 1 0.04 -8.26 0.79
C ILE A 1 -1.02 -8.41 -0.29
N ASP A 2 -2.14 -9.01 0.07
CA ASP A 2 -3.22 -9.23 -0.88
C ASP A 2 -4.18 -8.03 -0.86
N LEU A 3 -4.20 -7.30 -1.96
CA LEU A 3 -5.08 -6.16 -2.22
C LEU A 3 -6.15 -6.51 -3.26
N SER A 4 -6.30 -7.77 -3.66
CA SER A 4 -7.19 -8.15 -4.77
C SER A 4 -8.68 -7.96 -4.50
N ALA A 5 -9.05 -7.75 -3.24
CA ALA A 5 -10.41 -7.40 -2.83
C ALA A 5 -10.62 -5.88 -2.68
N VAL A 6 -9.58 -5.07 -2.84
CA VAL A 6 -9.61 -3.61 -2.65
C VAL A 6 -9.75 -2.94 -4.02
N SER A 7 -10.98 -2.83 -4.51
CA SER A 7 -11.26 -2.32 -5.86
C SER A 7 -10.77 -0.88 -6.13
N ALA A 8 -10.46 -0.11 -5.08
CA ALA A 8 -9.90 1.23 -5.19
C ALA A 8 -8.41 1.22 -5.59
N ILE A 9 -7.68 0.12 -5.39
CA ILE A 9 -6.25 0.00 -5.66
C ILE A 9 -6.06 -1.07 -6.74
N THR A 10 -5.81 -0.65 -7.98
CA THR A 10 -5.95 -1.53 -9.14
C THR A 10 -4.66 -2.20 -9.61
N ASN A 11 -3.50 -1.63 -9.27
CA ASN A 11 -2.18 -2.16 -9.61
C ASN A 11 -1.09 -1.41 -8.84
N LEU A 12 0.18 -1.79 -9.05
CA LEU A 12 1.32 -1.17 -8.40
C LEU A 12 1.48 0.32 -8.72
N ALA A 13 1.28 0.73 -9.97
CA ALA A 13 1.44 2.13 -10.35
C ALA A 13 0.39 3.02 -9.65
N ASP A 14 -0.84 2.52 -9.55
CA ASP A 14 -1.93 3.14 -8.80
C ASP A 14 -1.62 3.21 -7.29
N LEU A 15 -1.20 2.09 -6.69
CA LEU A 15 -0.77 2.03 -5.29
C LEU A 15 0.31 3.09 -4.98
N MET A 16 1.37 3.12 -5.79
CA MET A 16 2.52 4.01 -5.60
C MET A 16 2.20 5.48 -5.83
N ALA A 17 1.25 5.79 -6.71
CA ALA A 17 0.88 7.16 -7.02
C ALA A 17 -0.11 7.74 -5.99
N ASN A 18 -1.03 6.91 -5.48
CA ASN A 18 -2.24 7.42 -4.83
C ASN A 18 -2.49 6.88 -3.42
N HIS A 19 -1.97 5.69 -3.07
CA HIS A 19 -2.49 4.94 -1.93
C HIS A 19 -1.44 4.55 -0.89
N ILE A 20 -0.15 4.80 -1.13
CA ILE A 20 0.91 4.39 -0.21
C ILE A 20 1.81 5.55 0.19
N ALA A 21 2.18 5.60 1.47
CA ALA A 21 3.12 6.59 1.97
C ALA A 21 4.00 6.04 3.09
N GLN A 22 5.22 6.55 3.19
CA GLN A 22 6.05 6.39 4.38
C GLN A 22 5.57 7.36 5.47
N VAL A 23 5.28 6.84 6.66
CA VAL A 23 4.90 7.65 7.83
C VAL A 23 5.81 7.25 9.00
N GLY A 24 6.83 8.06 9.27
CA GLY A 24 7.85 7.71 10.25
C GLY A 24 8.54 6.39 9.87
N ALA A 25 8.47 5.40 10.76
CA ALA A 25 9.07 4.07 10.55
C ALA A 25 8.14 3.06 9.85
N ASP A 26 6.91 3.46 9.54
CA ASP A 26 5.87 2.56 9.03
C ASP A 26 5.49 2.93 7.59
N VAL A 27 4.93 1.97 6.87
CA VAL A 27 4.23 2.23 5.61
C VAL A 27 2.74 2.25 5.87
N VAL A 28 2.04 3.26 5.37
CA VAL A 28 0.58 3.35 5.43
C VAL A 28 0.02 3.22 4.03
N ILE A 29 -0.92 2.30 3.87
CA ILE A 29 -1.75 2.15 2.67
C ILE A 29 -3.15 2.66 3.02
N ASP A 30 -3.67 3.60 2.24
CA ASP A 30 -5.00 4.22 2.41
C ASP A 30 -5.85 3.91 1.17
N ASP A 31 -7.02 3.28 1.36
CA ASP A 31 -7.93 2.97 0.25
C ASP A 31 -8.74 4.18 -0.23
N GLN A 32 -8.58 5.34 0.43
CA GLN A 32 -9.33 6.58 0.24
C GLN A 32 -10.86 6.43 0.41
N ALA A 33 -11.30 5.30 0.97
CA ALA A 33 -12.68 5.00 1.35
C ALA A 33 -12.85 4.89 2.88
N GLY A 34 -11.82 5.26 3.63
CA GLY A 34 -11.83 5.34 5.10
C GLY A 34 -11.17 4.15 5.79
N ASN A 35 -10.57 3.21 5.04
CA ASN A 35 -9.78 2.13 5.62
C ASN A 35 -8.30 2.34 5.36
N THR A 36 -7.49 1.98 6.35
CA THR A 36 -6.04 2.02 6.24
C THR A 36 -5.42 0.70 6.70
N ILE A 37 -4.28 0.36 6.09
CA ILE A 37 -3.40 -0.72 6.49
C ILE A 37 -2.07 -0.09 6.87
N THR A 38 -1.58 -0.35 8.08
CA THR A 38 -0.25 0.06 8.52
C THR A 38 0.68 -1.15 8.55
N LEU A 39 1.79 -1.07 7.83
CA LEU A 39 2.89 -2.02 7.89
C LEU A 39 3.94 -1.47 8.87
N THR A 40 3.88 -1.94 10.11
CA THR A 40 4.73 -1.43 11.19
C THR A 40 6.20 -1.79 10.99
N GLY A 41 7.09 -0.80 11.10
CA GLY A 41 8.54 -0.97 10.98
C GLY A 41 9.00 -1.29 9.56
N VAL A 42 8.15 -1.09 8.56
CA VAL A 42 8.48 -1.32 7.15
C VAL A 42 8.97 -0.02 6.51
N ASN A 43 10.04 -0.14 5.73
CA ASN A 43 10.51 0.92 4.85
C ASN A 43 9.89 0.73 3.46
N LEU A 44 9.23 1.75 2.95
CA LEU A 44 8.60 1.75 1.63
C LEU A 44 9.58 1.40 0.51
N ALA A 45 10.85 1.81 0.62
CA ALA A 45 11.87 1.51 -0.37
C ALA A 45 12.24 0.01 -0.46
N ASN A 46 11.81 -0.80 0.51
CA ASN A 46 12.00 -2.25 0.51
C ASN A 46 10.82 -3.00 -0.13
N LEU A 47 9.74 -2.31 -0.49
CA LEU A 47 8.57 -2.93 -1.12
C LEU A 47 8.68 -2.85 -2.64
N ASP A 48 8.38 -3.94 -3.32
CA ASP A 48 8.35 -4.03 -4.78
C ASP A 48 7.09 -4.75 -5.29
N ALA A 49 7.01 -4.94 -6.61
CA ALA A 49 5.86 -5.55 -7.27
C ALA A 49 5.49 -6.95 -6.74
N SER A 50 6.48 -7.71 -6.26
CA SER A 50 6.28 -9.08 -5.77
C SER A 50 5.65 -9.14 -4.39
N ASP A 51 5.67 -8.03 -3.64
CA ASP A 51 5.03 -7.92 -2.33
C ASP A 51 3.52 -7.77 -2.41
N PHE A 52 2.93 -7.56 -3.59
CA PHE A 52 1.52 -7.25 -3.75
C PHE A 52 0.80 -8.20 -4.70
N VAL A 53 -0.45 -8.49 -4.36
CA VAL A 53 -1.43 -9.13 -5.26
C VAL A 53 -2.57 -8.13 -5.43
N PHE A 54 -3.04 -7.94 -6.65
CA PHE A 54 -4.13 -7.04 -7.03
C PHE A 54 -5.21 -7.82 -7.77
#